data_AF-A0A2A3EVQ9-F1
#
_entry.id   AF-A0A2A3EVQ9-F1
#
_cell.length_a   1.000
_cell.length_b   1.000
_cell.length_c   1.000
_cell.angle_alpha   90.00
_cell.angle_beta   90.00
_cell.angle_gamma   90.00
#
_symmetry.space_group_name_H-M   'P 1'
#
loop_
_entity.id
_entity.type
_entity.pdbx_description
1 polymer ?
#
loop_
_entity_poly.entity_id
_entity_poly.type
_entity_poly.pdbx_seq_one_letter_code
_entity_poly.pdbx_strand_id
1 'polypeptide(L)'
;MVKLIILIKRRPDITHAEFRDRYERHASLALNYLKDVLIDYRRSYPVKEHPYMSAETGIEPSQFEYDVVTEMRLRSKEDLNVLFSILAEPKVKEVIRADGETFQDPTSIRILVCEEERSKLSDDTVTF
;
A
#
# COMPACT_ATOMS: atom_id res chain seq x y z
N MET A 1 -10.52 13.50 -3.87
CA MET A 1 -9.65 12.70 -4.78
C MET A 1 -9.78 11.23 -4.40
N VAL A 2 -9.58 10.28 -5.33
CA VAL A 2 -9.66 8.84 -5.01
C VAL A 2 -8.28 8.33 -4.58
N LYS A 3 -8.24 7.58 -3.47
CA LYS A 3 -7.02 6.95 -2.95
C LYS A 3 -7.27 5.46 -2.72
N LEU A 4 -6.31 4.62 -3.09
CA LEU A 4 -6.21 3.25 -2.61
C LEU A 4 -5.20 3.18 -1.47
N ILE A 5 -5.56 2.45 -0.41
CA ILE A 5 -4.62 2.02 0.63
C ILE A 5 -4.56 0.50 0.59
N ILE A 6 -3.34 -0.04 0.47
CA ILE A 6 -3.10 -1.48 0.46
C ILE A 6 -2.20 -1.82 1.64
N LEU A 7 -2.68 -2.70 2.51
CA LEU A 7 -1.96 -3.20 3.68
C LEU A 7 -1.53 -4.64 3.40
N ILE A 8 -0.24 -4.93 3.56
CA ILE A 8 0.33 -6.24 3.21
C ILE A 8 1.30 -6.67 4.31
N LYS A 9 1.15 -7.93 4.75
CA LYS A 9 2.08 -8.62 5.65
C LYS A 9 3.00 -9.53 4.86
N ARG A 10 4.23 -9.69 5.33
CA ARG A 10 5.17 -10.70 4.84
C ARG A 10 4.71 -12.10 5.24
N ARG A 11 5.13 -13.10 4.47
CA ARG A 11 5.03 -14.49 4.93
C ARG A 11 5.82 -14.69 6.23
N PRO A 12 5.41 -15.64 7.09
CA PRO A 12 6.06 -15.84 8.39
C PRO A 12 7.53 -16.30 8.30
N ASP A 13 7.97 -16.81 7.15
CA ASP A 13 9.28 -17.43 6.95
C ASP A 13 10.38 -16.50 6.40
N ILE A 14 10.07 -15.23 6.09
CA ILE A 14 11.08 -14.25 5.61
C ILE A 14 11.15 -13.07 6.56
N THR A 15 12.28 -12.39 6.68
CA THR A 15 12.45 -11.19 7.51
C THR A 15 11.81 -9.94 6.90
N HIS A 16 11.64 -8.88 7.70
CA HIS A 16 11.15 -7.59 7.21
C HIS A 16 12.08 -6.96 6.16
N ALA A 17 13.40 -7.11 6.32
CA ALA A 17 14.38 -6.61 5.34
C ALA A 17 14.25 -7.34 4.00
N GLU A 18 14.18 -8.68 4.02
CA GLU A 18 13.95 -9.47 2.80
C GLU A 18 12.61 -9.16 2.15
N PHE A 19 11.57 -8.94 2.96
CA PHE A 19 10.26 -8.51 2.47
C PHE A 19 10.36 -7.17 1.74
N ARG A 20 10.99 -6.15 2.35
CA ARG A 20 11.12 -4.82 1.74
C ARG A 20 11.84 -4.88 0.40
N ASP A 21 12.95 -5.61 0.32
CA ASP A 21 13.71 -5.78 -0.91
C ASP A 21 12.86 -6.42 -2.03
N ARG A 22 12.07 -7.45 -1.68
CA ARG A 22 11.13 -8.09 -2.62
C ARG A 22 9.98 -7.17 -2.98
N TYR A 23 9.44 -6.43 -2.03
CA TYR A 23 8.32 -5.51 -2.25
C TYR A 23 8.69 -4.36 -3.18
N GLU A 24 9.88 -3.78 -3.07
CA GLU A 24 10.31 -2.71 -3.99
C GLU A 24 10.44 -3.21 -5.45
N ARG A 25 10.84 -4.47 -5.66
CA ARG A 25 10.81 -5.10 -6.99
C ARG A 25 9.38 -5.36 -7.46
N HIS A 26 8.52 -5.87 -6.58
CA HIS A 26 7.10 -6.08 -6.85
C HIS A 26 6.38 -4.77 -7.21
N ALA A 27 6.67 -3.69 -6.49
CA ALA A 27 6.12 -2.37 -6.76
C ALA A 27 6.57 -1.83 -8.12
N SER A 28 7.85 -2.01 -8.46
CA SER A 28 8.38 -1.65 -9.79
C SER A 28 7.69 -2.47 -10.90
N LEU A 29 7.47 -3.76 -10.67
CA LEU A 29 6.70 -4.63 -11.56
C LEU A 29 5.27 -4.13 -11.75
N ALA A 30 4.56 -3.79 -10.66
CA ALA A 30 3.20 -3.25 -10.75
C ALA A 30 3.16 -1.91 -11.49
N LEU A 31 4.15 -1.03 -11.29
CA LEU A 31 4.23 0.27 -11.96
C LEU A 31 4.47 0.16 -13.47
N ASN A 32 5.00 -0.95 -13.98
CA ASN A 32 5.05 -1.18 -15.43
C ASN A 32 3.67 -1.18 -16.09
N TYR A 33 2.62 -1.51 -15.33
CA TYR A 33 1.24 -1.54 -15.80
C TYR A 33 0.43 -0.32 -15.36
N LEU A 34 0.71 0.22 -14.18
CA LEU A 34 -0.19 1.18 -13.53
C LEU A 34 0.25 2.64 -13.64
N LYS A 35 1.52 2.92 -13.95
CA LYS A 35 2.10 4.28 -13.83
C LYS A 35 1.32 5.37 -14.57
N ASP A 36 0.70 5.05 -15.71
CA ASP A 36 0.01 6.04 -16.54
C ASP A 36 -1.38 6.43 -16.00
N VAL A 37 -1.92 5.63 -15.07
CA VAL A 37 -3.23 5.86 -14.42
C VAL A 37 -3.07 6.61 -13.08
N LEU A 38 -1.88 6.56 -12.48
CA LEU A 38 -1.63 7.07 -11.14
C LEU A 38 -1.16 8.53 -11.14
N ILE A 39 -1.60 9.30 -10.14
CA ILE A 39 -1.06 10.63 -9.84
C ILE A 39 0.16 10.52 -8.91
N ASP A 40 0.09 9.59 -7.95
CA ASP A 40 1.09 9.41 -6.90
C ASP A 40 1.06 7.97 -6.41
N TYR A 41 2.22 7.45 -6.05
CA TYR A 41 2.41 6.09 -5.53
C TYR A 41 3.42 6.12 -4.39
N ARG A 42 3.00 5.73 -3.18
CA ARG A 42 3.85 5.74 -2.00
C ARG A 42 3.87 4.38 -1.31
N ARG A 43 4.99 4.09 -0.66
CA ARG A 43 5.22 2.86 0.11
C ARG A 43 5.80 3.27 1.45
N SER A 44 5.04 3.05 2.51
CA SER A 44 5.46 3.33 3.87
C SER A 44 5.67 2.00 4.59
N TYR A 45 6.85 1.82 5.17
CA TYR A 45 7.23 0.61 5.91
C TYR A 45 7.09 0.89 7.41
N PRO A 46 6.09 0.32 8.09
CA PRO A 46 5.86 0.59 9.50
C PRO A 46 7.02 0.04 10.33
N VAL A 47 7.64 0.90 11.15
CA VAL A 47 8.81 0.54 11.97
C VAL A 47 8.41 0.22 13.41
N LYS A 48 7.42 0.95 13.92
CA LYS A 48 6.86 0.77 15.27
C LYS A 48 5.48 1.43 15.34
N GLU A 49 4.62 0.89 16.19
CA GLU A 49 3.41 1.59 16.61
C GLU A 49 3.77 2.65 17.67
N HIS A 50 3.06 3.78 17.66
CA HIS A 50 3.24 4.81 18.67
C HIS A 50 2.42 4.46 19.92
N PRO A 51 2.99 4.52 21.14
CA PRO A 51 2.31 4.11 22.38
C PRO A 51 1.28 5.14 22.87
N TYR A 52 0.80 6.05 22.02
CA TYR A 52 -0.09 7.14 22.45
C TYR A 52 -1.41 6.54 22.98
N MET A 53 -2.01 5.65 22.19
CA MET A 53 -3.26 5.00 22.56
C MET A 53 -3.11 4.05 23.75
N SER A 54 -2.00 3.31 23.86
CA SER A 54 -1.79 2.42 25.00
C SER A 54 -1.59 3.17 26.31
N ALA A 55 -0.89 4.31 26.27
CA ALA A 55 -0.76 5.20 27.42
C ALA A 55 -2.11 5.80 27.86
N GLU A 56 -3.00 6.14 26.92
CA GLU A 56 -4.32 6.69 27.24
C GLU A 56 -5.33 5.65 27.71
N THR A 57 -5.30 4.44 27.14
CA THR A 57 -6.35 3.43 27.36
C THR A 57 -5.93 2.29 28.29
N GLY A 58 -4.63 2.13 28.57
CA GLY A 58 -4.08 0.97 29.26
C GLY A 58 -4.14 -0.34 28.46
N ILE A 59 -4.57 -0.28 27.19
CA ILE A 59 -4.62 -1.43 26.30
C ILE A 59 -3.28 -1.51 25.57
N GLU A 60 -2.57 -2.62 25.74
CA GLU A 60 -1.32 -2.84 24.99
C GLU A 60 -1.59 -2.76 23.49
N PRO A 61 -0.70 -2.10 22.72
CA PRO A 61 -0.88 -2.00 21.28
C PRO A 61 -0.96 -3.42 20.69
N SER A 62 -1.92 -3.65 19.79
CA SER A 62 -1.91 -4.86 18.99
C SER A 62 -0.59 -4.92 18.25
N GLN A 63 0.13 -6.06 18.23
CA GLN A 63 1.33 -6.17 17.40
C GLN A 63 1.00 -5.69 15.99
N PHE A 64 1.64 -4.61 15.55
CA PHE A 64 1.37 -4.04 14.24
C PHE A 64 1.61 -5.12 13.18
N GLU A 65 0.56 -5.43 12.41
CA GLU A 65 0.53 -6.67 11.63
C GLU A 65 1.00 -6.53 10.18
N TYR A 66 1.28 -5.32 9.70
CA TYR A 66 1.61 -5.09 8.29
C TYR A 66 3.06 -4.67 8.10
N ASP A 67 3.69 -5.12 7.02
CA ASP A 67 5.07 -4.78 6.69
C ASP A 67 5.14 -3.61 5.70
N VAL A 68 4.06 -3.33 4.97
CA VAL A 68 3.96 -2.15 4.09
C VAL A 68 2.54 -1.60 4.01
N VAL A 69 2.46 -0.28 3.92
CA VAL A 69 1.28 0.50 3.56
C VAL A 69 1.55 1.15 2.21
N THR A 70 0.82 0.72 1.19
CA THR A 70 0.93 1.27 -0.16
C THR A 70 -0.23 2.19 -0.45
N GLU A 71 0.09 3.39 -0.92
CA GLU A 71 -0.89 4.40 -1.31
C GLU A 71 -0.84 4.62 -2.81
N MET A 72 -1.98 4.59 -3.48
CA MET A 72 -2.10 4.99 -4.88
C MET A 72 -3.15 6.09 -4.99
N ARG A 73 -2.81 7.23 -5.60
CA ARG A 73 -3.75 8.34 -5.82
C ARG A 73 -4.18 8.41 -7.28
N LEU A 74 -5.47 8.62 -7.49
CA LEU A 74 -6.15 8.60 -8.80
C LEU A 74 -6.95 9.89 -8.97
N ARG A 75 -7.16 10.35 -10.21
CA ARG A 75 -7.86 11.63 -10.44
C ARG A 75 -9.35 11.48 -10.19
N SER A 76 -9.92 10.34 -10.58
CA SER A 76 -11.35 10.10 -10.48
C SER A 76 -11.70 8.64 -10.18
N LYS A 77 -13.02 8.38 -10.07
CA LYS A 77 -13.57 7.03 -9.92
C LYS A 77 -13.46 6.22 -11.21
N GLU A 78 -13.44 6.87 -12.36
CA GLU A 78 -13.20 6.24 -13.66
C GLU A 78 -11.79 5.67 -13.73
N ASP A 79 -10.78 6.42 -13.28
CA ASP A 79 -9.39 5.93 -13.21
C ASP A 79 -9.27 4.72 -12.27
N LEU A 80 -10.05 4.67 -11.19
CA LEU A 80 -10.11 3.50 -10.30
C LEU A 80 -10.62 2.26 -11.04
N ASN A 81 -11.66 2.41 -11.86
CA ASN A 81 -12.20 1.32 -12.67
C ASN A 81 -11.19 0.86 -13.73
N VAL A 82 -10.45 1.80 -14.35
CA VAL A 82 -9.37 1.48 -15.29
C VAL A 82 -8.27 0.70 -14.58
N LEU A 83 -7.82 1.16 -13.40
CA LEU A 83 -6.81 0.47 -12.60
C LEU A 83 -7.23 -0.97 -12.28
N PHE A 84 -8.45 -1.19 -11.80
CA PHE A 84 -8.91 -2.54 -11.50
C PHE A 84 -9.12 -3.40 -12.76
N SER A 85 -9.45 -2.78 -13.89
CA SER A 85 -9.56 -3.49 -15.17
C SER A 85 -8.18 -4.00 -15.63
N ILE A 86 -7.14 -3.16 -15.56
CA ILE A 86 -5.74 -3.57 -15.83
C ILE A 86 -5.32 -4.71 -14.90
N LEU A 87 -5.60 -4.60 -13.60
CA LEU A 87 -5.27 -5.65 -12.61
C LEU A 87 -6.09 -6.93 -12.79
N ALA A 88 -7.26 -6.86 -13.44
CA ALA A 88 -8.10 -8.02 -13.74
C ALA A 88 -7.69 -8.72 -15.04
N GLU A 89 -6.88 -8.11 -15.90
CA GLU A 89 -6.36 -8.75 -17.10
C GLU A 89 -5.63 -10.05 -16.73
N PRO A 90 -5.97 -11.19 -17.36
CA PRO A 90 -5.47 -12.50 -16.92
C PRO A 90 -3.95 -12.57 -16.80
N LYS A 91 -3.22 -11.97 -17.75
CA LYS A 91 -1.76 -12.00 -17.74
C LYS A 91 -1.17 -11.12 -16.64
N VAL A 92 -1.71 -9.93 -16.46
CA VAL A 92 -1.26 -9.00 -15.40
C VAL A 92 -1.53 -9.61 -14.03
N LYS A 93 -2.76 -10.11 -13.83
CA LYS A 93 -3.18 -10.79 -12.60
C LYS A 93 -2.27 -11.97 -12.27
N GLU A 94 -1.96 -12.83 -13.25
CA GLU A 94 -1.09 -13.98 -13.07
C GLU A 94 0.32 -13.54 -12.64
N VAL A 95 0.92 -12.58 -13.35
CA VAL A 95 2.28 -12.10 -13.09
C VAL A 95 2.38 -11.46 -11.70
N ILE A 96 1.47 -10.57 -11.35
CA ILE A 96 1.46 -9.88 -10.05
C ILE A 96 1.20 -10.87 -8.91
N ARG A 97 0.24 -11.79 -9.08
CA ARG A 97 -0.05 -12.81 -8.06
C ARG A 97 1.13 -13.75 -7.84
N ALA A 98 1.71 -14.29 -8.92
CA ALA A 98 2.81 -15.24 -8.83
C ALA A 98 4.04 -14.62 -8.15
N ASP A 99 4.35 -13.36 -8.44
CA ASP A 99 5.42 -12.63 -7.76
C ASP A 99 5.09 -12.40 -6.28
N GLY A 100 3.87 -11.93 -5.98
CA GLY A 100 3.38 -11.68 -4.62
C GLY A 100 3.42 -12.92 -3.71
N GLU A 101 3.01 -14.09 -4.20
CA GLU A 101 2.98 -15.36 -3.45
C GLU A 101 4.36 -15.80 -2.93
N THR A 102 5.44 -15.31 -3.52
CA THR A 102 6.80 -15.64 -3.08
C THR A 102 7.19 -14.99 -1.75
N PHE A 103 6.46 -13.96 -1.30
CA PHE A 103 6.88 -13.15 -0.16
C PHE A 103 5.76 -12.50 0.68
N GLN A 104 4.55 -12.37 0.15
CA GLN A 104 3.39 -11.81 0.83
C GLN A 104 2.55 -12.92 1.47
N ASP A 105 1.93 -12.65 2.62
CA ASP A 105 0.85 -13.48 3.14
C ASP A 105 -0.45 -13.10 2.41
N PRO A 106 -0.99 -13.96 1.51
CA PRO A 106 -2.16 -13.62 0.71
C PRO A 106 -3.42 -13.43 1.57
N THR A 107 -3.48 -14.00 2.77
CA THR A 107 -4.64 -13.87 3.68
C THR A 107 -4.66 -12.53 4.41
N SER A 108 -3.52 -11.85 4.43
CA SER A 108 -3.32 -10.57 5.12
C SER A 108 -3.66 -9.34 4.26
N ILE A 109 -3.75 -9.49 2.93
CA ILE A 109 -3.90 -8.34 2.04
C ILE A 109 -5.25 -7.65 2.31
N ARG A 110 -5.20 -6.34 2.56
CA ARG A 110 -6.38 -5.49 2.65
C ARG A 110 -6.26 -4.37 1.63
N ILE A 111 -7.31 -4.14 0.86
CA ILE A 111 -7.41 -3.05 -0.12
C ILE A 111 -8.58 -2.17 0.31
N LEU A 112 -8.29 -0.90 0.56
CA LEU A 112 -9.26 0.09 0.96
C LEU A 112 -9.37 1.13 -0.15
N VAL A 113 -10.60 1.41 -0.57
CA VAL A 113 -10.93 2.54 -1.44
C VAL A 113 -11.33 3.70 -0.55
N CYS A 114 -10.65 4.83 -0.69
CA CYS A 114 -10.85 6.00 0.14
C CYS A 114 -11.15 7.23 -0.72
N GLU A 115 -12.04 8.09 -0.22
CA GLU A 115 -12.13 9.48 -0.64
C GLU A 115 -11.20 10.30 0.27
N GLU A 116 -10.24 11.02 -0.31
CA GLU A 116 -9.30 11.85 0.45
C GLU A 116 -9.76 13.31 0.45
N GLU A 117 -9.89 13.87 1.66
CA GLU A 117 -10.03 15.30 1.95
C GLU A 117 -8.73 15.84 2.55
N ARG A 118 -8.39 17.09 2.23
CA ARG A 118 -7.18 17.74 2.74
C ARG A 118 -7.56 18.93 3.61
N SER A 119 -7.06 18.93 4.84
CA SER A 119 -7.12 20.12 5.69
C SER A 119 -6.14 21.17 5.20
N LYS A 120 -6.52 22.44 5.24
CA LYS A 120 -5.57 23.55 5.07
C LYS A 120 -4.70 23.62 6.33
N LEU A 121 -3.46 23.17 6.21
CA LEU A 121 -2.41 23.50 7.18
C LEU A 121 -1.87 24.89 6.80
N SER A 122 -1.34 25.66 7.76
CA SER A 122 -0.75 26.98 7.48
C SER A 122 0.24 26.87 6.32
N ASP A 123 0.24 27.85 5.41
CA ASP A 123 0.96 27.83 4.13
C ASP A 123 2.48 27.73 4.34
N ASP A 124 3.01 26.52 4.52
CA ASP A 124 4.45 26.26 4.50
C ASP A 124 4.83 25.63 3.16
N THR A 125 5.63 26.41 2.46
CA THR A 125 6.24 26.16 1.16
C THR A 125 7.08 24.89 1.24
N VAL A 126 6.54 23.75 0.83
CA VAL A 126 7.35 22.56 0.51
C VAL A 126 7.16 22.26 -0.97
N THR A 127 8.03 22.87 -1.77
CA THR A 127 8.30 22.46 -3.15
C THR A 127 8.76 21.00 -3.14
N PHE A 128 8.03 20.14 -3.87
CA PHE A 128 8.41 18.76 -4.18
C PHE A 128 9.52 18.74 -5.24
#